data_AF-A0A970BSH2-F1
#
_entry.id   AF-A0A970BSH2-F1
#
_cell.length_a   1.000
_cell.length_b   1.000
_cell.length_c   1.000
_cell.angle_alpha   90.00
_cell.angle_beta   90.00
_cell.angle_gamma   90.00
#
_symmetry.space_group_name_H-M   'P 1'
#
loop_
_entity.id
_entity.type
_entity.pdbx_description
1 polymer ?
#
loop_
_entity_poly.entity_id
_entity_poly.type
_entity_poly.pdbx_seq_one_letter_code
_entity_poly.pdbx_strand_id
1 'polypeptide(L)'
;EQRLTYRHALRNTFIPILTMIGLQFAILLAGAVLTETTFSWPGMGRYLVDRIALRDYTAVQAVITVFALFVAFISLIMDVVNAFLDPRIRY
;
A
#
# COMPACT_ATOMS: atom_id res chain seq x y z
N GLU A 1 -34.84 -2.87 -14.65
CA GLU A 1 -33.89 -1.75 -14.81
C GLU A 1 -32.90 -1.58 -13.65
N GLN A 2 -33.28 -1.79 -12.38
CA GLN A 2 -32.36 -1.65 -11.22
C GLN A 2 -31.13 -2.59 -11.21
N ARG A 3 -31.21 -3.75 -11.88
CA ARG A 3 -30.13 -4.75 -11.90
C ARG A 3 -28.90 -4.32 -12.73
N LEU A 4 -29.10 -3.39 -13.67
CA LEU A 4 -28.02 -2.86 -14.51
C LEU A 4 -27.23 -1.77 -13.78
N THR A 5 -27.95 -0.92 -13.02
CA THR A 5 -27.38 0.20 -12.25
C THR A 5 -26.50 -0.28 -11.10
N TYR A 6 -26.89 -1.31 -10.34
CA TYR A 6 -26.03 -1.85 -9.28
C TYR A 6 -24.70 -2.38 -9.84
N ARG A 7 -24.72 -3.10 -10.96
CA ARG A 7 -23.50 -3.67 -11.55
C ARG A 7 -22.58 -2.61 -12.18
N HIS A 8 -23.12 -1.49 -12.66
CA HIS A 8 -22.32 -0.39 -13.26
C HIS A 8 -21.87 0.65 -12.24
N ALA A 9 -22.74 1.02 -11.29
CA ALA A 9 -22.41 1.99 -10.24
C ALA A 9 -21.34 1.42 -9.30
N LEU A 10 -21.47 0.17 -8.82
CA LEU A 10 -20.46 -0.48 -7.99
C LEU A 10 -19.10 -0.50 -8.71
N ARG A 11 -19.07 -0.94 -9.97
CA ARG A 11 -17.84 -1.11 -10.75
C ARG A 11 -17.11 0.21 -11.04
N ASN A 12 -17.83 1.32 -11.23
CA ASN A 12 -17.24 2.64 -11.41
C ASN A 12 -16.80 3.32 -10.09
N THR A 13 -17.46 3.00 -8.97
CA THR A 13 -17.08 3.52 -7.64
C THR A 13 -15.91 2.75 -7.02
N PHE A 14 -15.68 1.49 -7.40
CA PHE A 14 -14.56 0.70 -6.88
C PHE A 14 -13.18 1.23 -7.28
N ILE A 15 -13.05 1.88 -8.44
CA ILE A 15 -11.77 2.42 -8.93
C ILE A 15 -11.17 3.45 -7.93
N PRO A 16 -11.88 4.52 -7.52
CA PRO A 16 -11.35 5.47 -6.54
C PRO A 16 -11.18 4.86 -5.14
N ILE A 17 -12.02 3.89 -4.74
CA ILE A 17 -11.88 3.20 -3.44
C ILE A 17 -10.57 2.40 -3.40
N LEU A 18 -10.22 1.70 -4.47
CA LEU A 18 -8.98 0.91 -4.56
C LEU A 18 -7.74 1.78 -4.39
N THR A 19 -7.71 2.92 -5.10
CA THR A 19 -6.62 3.89 -5.01
C THR A 19 -6.51 4.48 -3.60
N MET A 20 -7.65 4.77 -2.95
CA MET A 20 -7.67 5.24 -1.56
C MET A 20 -7.12 4.20 -0.58
N ILE A 21 -7.42 2.92 -0.76
CA ILE A 21 -6.88 1.85 0.10
C ILE A 21 -5.35 1.79 -0.03
N GLY A 22 -4.81 1.88 -1.24
CA GLY A 22 -3.36 1.90 -1.46
C GLY A 22 -2.68 3.09 -0.77
N LEU A 23 -3.24 4.29 -0.89
CA LEU A 23 -2.75 5.48 -0.20
C LEU A 23 -2.84 5.33 1.33
N GLN A 24 -3.97 4.82 1.83
CA GLN A 24 -4.17 4.60 3.26
C GLN A 24 -3.15 3.62 3.83
N PHE A 25 -2.80 2.57 3.06
CA PHE A 25 -1.79 1.59 3.45
C PHE A 25 -0.40 2.22 3.60
N ALA A 26 -0.01 3.11 2.68
CA ALA A 26 1.25 3.85 2.77
C ALA A 26 1.29 4.75 4.01
N ILE A 27 0.18 5.43 4.32
CA ILE A 27 0.06 6.25 5.53
C ILE A 27 0.15 5.39 6.80
N LEU A 28 -0.48 4.22 6.81
CA LEU A 28 -0.40 3.29 7.94
C LEU A 28 1.01 2.77 8.18
N LEU A 29 1.76 2.46 7.11
CA LEU A 29 3.18 2.07 7.21
C LEU A 29 4.02 3.20 7.83
N ALA A 30 3.82 4.45 7.41
CA ALA A 30 4.50 5.60 8.03
C ALA A 30 4.11 5.79 9.50
N GLY A 31 2.83 5.61 9.83
CA GLY A 31 2.34 5.61 11.21
C GLY A 31 2.94 4.50 12.06
N ALA A 32 3.13 3.30 11.49
CA ALA A 32 3.73 2.16 12.17
C ALA A 32 5.19 2.43 12.56
N VAL A 33 5.97 3.10 11.71
CA VAL A 33 7.33 3.53 12.08
C VAL A 33 7.31 4.46 13.31
N LEU A 34 6.35 5.38 13.36
CA LEU A 34 6.22 6.34 14.45
C LEU A 34 5.77 5.68 15.75
N THR A 35 4.86 4.72 15.69
CA THR A 35 4.40 3.97 16.87
C THR A 35 5.47 3.01 17.37
N GLU A 36 6.20 2.32 16.48
CA GLU A 36 7.33 1.44 16.86
C GLU A 36 8.45 2.22 17.56
N THR A 37 8.80 3.40 17.05
CA THR A 37 9.81 4.27 17.66
C THR A 37 9.35 4.88 18.99
N THR A 38 8.11 5.34 19.08
CA THR A 38 7.59 5.96 20.32
C THR A 38 7.39 4.93 21.43
N PHE A 39 6.81 3.77 21.13
CA PHE A 39 6.51 2.73 22.13
C PHE A 39 7.62 1.70 22.34
N SER A 40 8.75 1.83 21.64
CA SER A 40 9.84 0.85 21.68
C SER A 40 9.43 -0.58 21.35
N TRP A 41 8.45 -0.70 20.45
CA TRP A 41 8.08 -1.99 19.88
C TRP A 41 9.19 -2.47 18.94
N PRO A 42 9.67 -3.72 19.06
CA PRO A 42 10.64 -4.29 18.14
C PRO A 42 10.02 -4.50 16.74
N GLY A 43 10.40 -3.66 15.78
CA GLY A 43 9.91 -3.72 14.39
C GLY A 43 10.90 -3.15 13.37
N MET A 44 10.58 -3.34 12.08
CA MET A 44 11.44 -2.91 10.97
C MET A 44 11.52 -1.38 10.84
N GLY A 45 10.46 -0.67 11.22
CA GLY A 45 10.41 0.78 11.20
C GLY A 45 11.33 1.39 12.25
N ARG A 46 11.32 0.84 13.47
CA ARG A 46 12.30 1.25 14.50
C ARG A 46 13.73 0.92 14.09
N TYR A 47 13.97 -0.26 13.54
CA TYR A 47 15.29 -0.64 13.02
C TYR A 47 15.79 0.34 11.94
N LEU A 48 14.92 0.77 11.02
CA LEU A 48 15.25 1.79 10.03
C LEU A 48 15.73 3.08 10.69
N VAL A 49 14.99 3.60 11.68
CA VAL A 49 15.30 4.85 12.36
C VAL A 49 16.62 4.76 13.13
N ASP A 50 16.88 3.64 13.81
CA ASP A 50 18.14 3.41 14.51
C ASP A 50 19.33 3.39 13.53
N ARG A 51 19.16 2.77 12.36
CA ARG A 51 20.20 2.70 11.31
C ARG A 51 20.42 4.03 10.61
N ILE A 52 19.38 4.86 10.47
CA ILE A 52 19.52 6.24 9.99
C ILE A 52 20.39 7.04 10.97
N ALA A 53 20.16 6.91 12.28
CA ALA A 53 20.95 7.61 13.29
C ALA A 53 22.43 7.18 13.27
N LEU A 54 22.70 5.90 13.01
CA LEU A 54 24.05 5.34 12.86
C LEU A 54 24.69 5.61 11.49
N ARG A 55 23.99 6.29 10.56
CA ARG A 55 24.44 6.56 9.17
C ARG A 55 24.80 5.29 8.39
N ASP A 56 24.15 4.18 8.70
CA ASP A 56 24.33 2.91 8.01
C ASP A 56 23.44 2.87 6.77
N TYR A 57 23.92 3.50 5.69
CA TYR A 57 23.17 3.64 4.44
C TYR A 57 22.81 2.28 3.81
N THR A 58 23.64 1.25 3.99
CA THR A 58 23.38 -0.09 3.45
C THR A 58 22.19 -0.73 4.15
N ALA A 59 22.14 -0.68 5.48
CA ALA A 59 20.99 -1.21 6.23
C ALA A 59 19.71 -0.43 5.93
N VAL A 60 19.79 0.89 5.85
CA VAL A 60 18.66 1.77 5.49
C VAL A 60 18.11 1.42 4.11
N GLN A 61 18.98 1.29 3.11
CA GLN A 61 18.57 0.95 1.74
C GLN A 61 17.94 -0.43 1.65
N ALA A 62 18.45 -1.42 2.38
CA ALA A 62 17.88 -2.76 2.41
C ALA A 62 16.44 -2.74 2.94
N VAL A 63 16.20 -2.05 4.06
CA VAL A 63 14.87 -1.94 4.67
C VAL A 63 13.90 -1.17 3.77
N ILE A 64 14.34 -0.05 3.18
CA ILE A 64 13.52 0.72 2.23
C ILE A 64 13.16 -0.13 1.01
N THR A 65 14.09 -0.97 0.52
CA THR A 65 13.83 -1.85 -0.61
C THR A 65 12.77 -2.91 -0.28
N VAL A 66 12.80 -3.48 0.92
CA VAL A 66 11.77 -4.42 1.38
C VAL A 66 10.41 -3.73 1.46
N PHE A 67 10.33 -2.52 2.03
CA PHE A 67 9.08 -1.74 2.04
C PHE A 67 8.59 -1.40 0.63
N ALA A 68 9.49 -0.99 -0.27
CA ALA A 68 9.15 -0.68 -1.64
C ALA A 68 8.62 -1.90 -2.40
N LEU A 69 9.23 -3.08 -2.22
CA LEU A 69 8.74 -4.34 -2.78
C LEU A 69 7.35 -4.69 -2.24
N PHE A 70 7.11 -4.49 -0.94
CA PHE A 70 5.81 -4.75 -0.33
C PHE A 70 4.72 -3.81 -0.86
N VAL A 71 5.03 -2.51 -0.97
CA VAL A 71 4.11 -1.53 -1.58
C VAL A 71 3.86 -1.87 -3.04
N ALA A 72 4.89 -2.20 -3.81
CA ALA A 72 4.76 -2.60 -5.21
C ALA A 72 3.88 -3.86 -5.35
N PHE A 73 4.02 -4.83 -4.44
CA PHE A 73 3.18 -6.02 -4.41
C PHE A 73 1.70 -5.69 -4.14
N ILE A 74 1.41 -4.80 -3.19
CA ILE A 74 0.05 -4.32 -2.94
C ILE A 74 -0.48 -3.59 -4.17
N SER A 75 0.29 -2.68 -4.77
CA SER A 75 -0.11 -1.97 -5.98
C SER A 75 -0.42 -2.93 -7.12
N LEU A 76 0.39 -3.98 -7.31
CA LEU A 76 0.14 -5.00 -8.31
C LEU A 76 -1.16 -5.78 -8.03
N ILE A 77 -1.46 -6.10 -6.77
CA ILE A 77 -2.75 -6.69 -6.40
C ILE A 77 -3.89 -5.73 -6.76
N MET A 78 -3.75 -4.43 -6.46
CA MET A 78 -4.76 -3.43 -6.80
C MET A 78 -4.97 -3.34 -8.31
N ASP A 79 -3.90 -3.34 -9.11
CA ASP A 79 -3.97 -3.32 -10.56
C ASP A 79 -4.68 -4.56 -11.12
N VAL A 80 -4.37 -5.75 -10.59
CA VAL A 80 -5.03 -7.00 -10.96
C VAL A 80 -6.52 -6.94 -10.61
N VAL A 81 -6.88 -6.51 -9.40
CA VAL A 81 -8.27 -6.36 -8.98
C VAL A 81 -8.99 -5.34 -9.87
N ASN A 82 -8.36 -4.22 -10.22
CA ASN A 82 -8.90 -3.24 -11.16
C ASN A 82 -9.11 -3.85 -12.55
N ALA A 83 -8.15 -4.64 -13.07
CA ALA A 83 -8.28 -5.31 -14.36
C ALA A 83 -9.46 -6.29 -14.38
N PHE A 84 -9.69 -7.05 -13.30
CA PHE A 84 -10.90 -7.88 -13.18
C PHE A 84 -12.18 -7.04 -13.07
N LEU A 85 -12.10 -5.90 -12.37
CA LEU A 85 -13.21 -4.97 -12.22
C LEU A 85 -13.40 -4.03 -13.41
N ASP A 86 -12.63 -4.08 -14.50
CA ASP A 86 -12.91 -3.26 -15.68
C ASP A 86 -13.53 -4.11 -16.82
N PRO A 87 -14.78 -3.88 -17.26
CA PRO A 87 -15.36 -4.59 -18.41
C PRO A 87 -14.77 -4.16 -19.75
N ARG A 88 -14.08 -3.02 -19.83
CA ARG A 88 -13.66 -2.42 -21.11
C ARG A 88 -12.50 -3.13 -21.79
N ILE A 89 -11.83 -4.06 -21.11
CA ILE A 89 -10.74 -4.89 -21.68
C ILE A 89 -11.29 -6.00 -22.60
N ARG A 90 -12.62 -6.19 -22.66
CA ARG A 90 -13.27 -7.14 -23.56
C ARG A 90 -13.68 -6.45 -24.87
N TYR A 91 -12.72 -6.31 -25.79
CA TYR A 91 -13.01 -6.27 -27.23
C TYR A 91 -12.42 -7.51 -27.88
#